data_AF-A0A418Y4J4-F1
#
_entry.id   AF-A0A418Y4J4-F1
#
_cell.length_a   1.000
_cell.length_b   1.000
_cell.length_c   1.000
_cell.angle_alpha   90.00
_cell.angle_beta   90.00
_cell.angle_gamma   90.00
#
_symmetry.space_group_name_H-M   'P 1'
#
loop_
_entity.id
_entity.type
_entity.pdbx_description
1 polymer ?
#
loop_
_entity_poly.entity_id
_entity_poly.type
_entity_poly.pdbx_seq_one_letter_code
_entity_poly.pdbx_strand_id
1 'polypeptide(L)'
;MYAAGDLVDDYYIDPEFRNDHQLLFELELGRAALRRIGLHPVLIADCQARLAGGAHFGYIAKRMTGLCAEMGTRVRTDGGKLWIEP
;
A
#
# COMPACT_ATOMS: atom_id res chain seq x y z
N MET A 1 -1.26 -24.65 6.86
CA MET A 1 -1.76 -23.28 7.09
C MET A 1 -2.21 -22.76 5.74
N TYR A 2 -3.49 -22.45 5.60
CA TYR A 2 -4.03 -21.70 4.45
C TYR A 2 -4.68 -20.46 5.07
N ALA A 3 -4.43 -19.27 4.51
CA ALA A 3 -4.86 -17.97 5.03
C ALA A 3 -4.04 -17.35 6.19
N ALA A 4 -2.72 -17.51 6.20
CA ALA A 4 -1.88 -16.43 6.70
C ALA A 4 -1.64 -15.51 5.50
N GLY A 5 -2.33 -14.37 5.44
CA GLY A 5 -2.15 -13.39 4.37
C GLY A 5 -0.74 -12.78 4.40
N ASP A 6 0.24 -13.54 3.93
CA ASP A 6 1.67 -13.22 3.96
C ASP A 6 2.07 -12.22 2.86
N LEU A 7 1.14 -11.35 2.44
CA LEU A 7 1.27 -10.48 1.26
C LEU A 7 1.62 -11.23 -0.04
N VAL A 8 1.46 -12.55 -0.09
CA VAL A 8 1.65 -13.36 -1.29
C VAL A 8 0.32 -14.00 -1.64
N ASP A 9 -0.01 -13.94 -2.91
CA ASP A 9 -1.27 -14.43 -3.47
C ASP A 9 -0.98 -15.52 -4.51
N ASP A 10 -1.77 -16.59 -4.53
CA ASP A 10 -1.67 -17.71 -5.46
C ASP A 10 -2.54 -17.53 -6.72
N TYR A 11 -3.26 -16.41 -6.83
CA TYR A 11 -3.99 -16.05 -8.04
C TYR A 11 -3.07 -15.62 -9.19
N TYR A 12 -3.53 -15.89 -10.42
CA TYR A 12 -2.92 -15.34 -11.64
C TYR A 12 -2.94 -13.80 -11.61
N ILE A 13 -1.89 -13.17 -12.13
CA ILE A 13 -1.81 -11.71 -12.22
C ILE A 13 -2.78 -11.22 -13.29
N ASP A 14 -3.88 -10.63 -12.86
CA ASP A 14 -4.84 -10.02 -13.78
C ASP A 14 -4.33 -8.63 -14.21
N PRO A 15 -4.15 -8.36 -15.52
CA PRO A 15 -3.63 -7.07 -15.99
C PRO A 15 -4.51 -5.87 -15.67
N GLU A 16 -5.81 -6.06 -15.48
CA GLU A 16 -6.78 -5.03 -15.13
C GLU A 16 -6.80 -4.80 -13.61
N PHE A 17 -6.93 -5.87 -12.82
CA PHE A 17 -6.98 -5.74 -11.36
C PHE A 17 -5.62 -5.47 -10.73
N ARG A 18 -4.53 -5.92 -11.37
CA ARG A 18 -3.15 -5.80 -10.88
C ARG A 18 -3.02 -6.24 -9.42
N ASN A 19 -3.53 -7.43 -9.15
CA ASN A 19 -3.53 -8.07 -7.83
C ASN A 19 -2.12 -8.34 -7.27
N ASP A 20 -1.08 -8.21 -8.09
CA ASP A 20 0.33 -8.15 -7.68
C ASP A 20 0.73 -6.82 -7.01
N HIS A 21 -0.11 -5.78 -7.08
CA HIS A 21 0.11 -4.49 -6.44
C HIS A 21 -0.66 -4.41 -5.12
N GLN A 22 0.09 -4.34 -4.01
CA GLN A 22 -0.46 -4.32 -2.66
C GLN A 22 0.01 -3.09 -1.86
N LEU A 23 -0.57 -2.92 -0.68
CA LEU A 23 -0.22 -1.87 0.26
C LEU A 23 -0.15 -2.45 1.68
N LEU A 24 0.98 -2.26 2.34
CA LEU A 24 1.10 -2.50 3.77
C LEU A 24 0.78 -1.20 4.53
N PHE A 25 -0.18 -1.28 5.44
CA PHE A 25 -0.59 -0.17 6.29
C PHE A 25 0.09 -0.29 7.66
N GLU A 26 0.83 0.76 8.04
CA GLU A 26 1.45 0.88 9.36
C GLU A 26 0.69 1.93 10.16
N LEU A 27 0.14 1.55 11.32
CA LEU A 27 -0.67 2.46 12.15
C LEU A 27 0.14 2.92 13.37
N GLU A 28 0.35 4.23 13.47
CA GLU A 28 0.95 4.84 14.65
C GLU A 28 -0.17 5.29 15.59
N LEU A 29 -0.34 4.58 16.70
CA LEU A 29 -1.39 4.87 17.69
C LEU A 29 -0.80 5.64 18.88
N GLY A 30 -1.41 6.76 19.22
CA GLY A 30 -1.18 7.46 20.48
C GLY A 30 -2.12 6.97 21.58
N ARG A 31 -2.00 7.55 22.79
CA ARG A 31 -2.78 7.14 23.97
C ARG A 31 -4.31 7.15 23.78
N ALA A 32 -4.83 8.03 22.92
CA ALA A 32 -6.27 8.22 22.74
C ALA A 32 -6.73 8.27 21.27
N ALA A 33 -5.80 8.27 20.32
CA ALA A 33 -6.11 8.49 18.90
C ALA A 33 -5.01 7.95 17.98
N LEU A 34 -5.39 7.68 16.74
CA LEU A 34 -4.47 7.45 15.62
C LEU A 34 -3.67 8.73 15.36
N ARG A 35 -2.35 8.61 15.25
CA ARG A 35 -1.43 9.73 15.00
C ARG A 35 -1.05 9.82 13.54
N ARG A 36 -0.81 8.69 12.90
CA ARG A 36 -0.34 8.61 11.53
C ARG A 36 -0.62 7.23 10.96
N ILE A 37 -0.83 7.18 9.65
CA ILE A 37 -0.85 5.94 8.87
C ILE A 37 0.32 6.01 7.89
N GLY A 38 1.28 5.10 8.00
CA GLY A 38 2.26 4.83 6.96
C GLY A 38 1.64 3.92 5.90
N LEU A 39 1.84 4.25 4.62
CA LEU A 39 1.43 3.41 3.50
C LEU A 39 2.69 2.97 2.77
N HIS A 40 2.90 1.66 2.70
CA HIS A 40 4.07 1.06 2.07
C HIS A 40 3.62 0.29 0.84
N PRO A 41 3.80 0.84 -0.38
CA PRO A 41 3.57 0.12 -1.62
C PRO A 41 4.38 -1.17 -1.68
N VAL A 42 3.72 -2.27 -2.01
CA VAL A 42 4.31 -3.61 -2.14
C VAL A 42 3.99 -4.17 -3.52
N LEU A 43 4.97 -4.85 -4.10
CA LEU A 43 4.83 -5.62 -5.33
C LEU A 43 5.08 -7.09 -5.02
N ILE A 44 4.18 -7.95 -5.47
CA ILE A 44 4.37 -9.40 -5.46
C ILE A 44 5.02 -9.80 -6.79
N ALA A 45 6.25 -10.30 -6.71
CA ALA A 45 6.97 -10.82 -7.88
C ALA A 45 7.89 -11.96 -7.44
N ASP A 46 8.11 -12.95 -8.30
CA ASP A 46 8.95 -14.11 -8.01
C ASP A 46 8.57 -14.82 -6.69
N CYS A 47 7.26 -14.92 -6.41
CA CYS A 47 6.70 -15.47 -5.16
C CYS A 47 7.18 -14.73 -3.90
N GLN A 48 7.49 -13.44 -3.99
CA GLN A 48 7.96 -12.61 -2.88
C GLN A 48 7.20 -11.28 -2.83
N ALA A 49 6.82 -10.87 -1.63
CA ALA A 49 6.35 -9.52 -1.35
C ALA A 49 7.55 -8.60 -1.12
N ARG A 50 7.72 -7.57 -1.96
CA ARG A 50 8.83 -6.62 -1.89
C ARG A 50 8.29 -5.19 -1.90
N LEU A 51 8.98 -4.26 -1.25
CA LEU A 51 8.64 -2.84 -1.37
C LEU A 51 8.69 -2.43 -2.84
N ALA A 52 7.61 -1.82 -3.33
CA ALA A 52 7.54 -1.36 -4.70
C ALA A 52 8.47 -0.14 -4.88
N GLY A 53 9.30 -0.18 -5.92
CA GLY A 53 10.16 0.92 -6.33
C GLY A 53 9.73 1.49 -7.69
N GLY A 54 10.35 2.62 -8.08
CA GLY A 54 10.25 3.18 -9.43
C GLY A 54 8.81 3.35 -9.93
N ALA A 55 8.52 2.81 -11.10
CA ALA A 55 7.21 2.94 -11.75
C ALA A 55 6.07 2.26 -10.96
N HIS A 56 6.35 1.13 -10.29
CA HIS A 56 5.35 0.43 -9.49
C HIS A 56 4.97 1.25 -8.25
N PHE A 57 5.95 1.85 -7.57
CA PHE A 57 5.70 2.81 -6.50
C PHE A 57 4.80 3.95 -7.00
N GLY A 58 5.18 4.59 -8.10
CA GLY A 58 4.43 5.73 -8.66
C GLY A 58 3.00 5.36 -9.03
N TYR A 59 2.78 4.16 -9.58
CA TYR A 59 1.45 3.67 -9.91
C TYR A 59 0.58 3.47 -8.66
N ILE A 60 1.08 2.74 -7.66
CA ILE A 60 0.36 2.47 -6.41
C ILE A 60 0.09 3.77 -5.66
N ALA A 61 1.10 4.63 -5.54
CA ALA A 61 1.00 5.92 -4.86
C ALA A 61 -0.08 6.80 -5.50
N LYS A 62 -0.10 6.90 -6.83
CA LYS A 62 -1.11 7.68 -7.56
C LYS A 62 -2.51 7.13 -7.35
N ARG A 63 -2.69 5.81 -7.45
CA ARG A 63 -3.99 5.15 -7.24
C ARG A 63 -4.50 5.38 -5.82
N MET A 64 -3.67 5.10 -4.81
CA MET A 64 -4.06 5.26 -3.41
C MET A 64 -4.35 6.72 -3.05
N THR A 65 -3.54 7.65 -3.57
CA THR A 65 -3.79 9.10 -3.36
C THR A 65 -5.14 9.52 -3.93
N GLY A 66 -5.52 9.03 -5.11
CA GLY A 66 -6.83 9.29 -5.70
C GLY A 66 -7.99 8.75 -4.85
N LEU A 67 -7.92 7.48 -4.46
CA LEU A 67 -8.94 6.83 -3.62
C LEU A 67 -9.09 7.51 -2.26
N CYS A 68 -7.99 7.87 -1.60
CA CYS A 68 -8.03 8.64 -0.36
C CYS A 68 -8.67 10.03 -0.57
N ALA A 69 -8.34 10.70 -1.67
CA ALA A 69 -8.89 12.02 -1.97
C ALA A 69 -10.41 12.00 -2.18
N GLU A 70 -10.95 10.94 -2.80
CA GLU A 70 -12.40 10.70 -2.92
C GLU A 70 -13.08 10.60 -1.54
N MET A 71 -12.36 10.16 -0.52
CA MET A 71 -12.80 10.11 0.89
C MET A 71 -12.43 11.37 1.69
N GLY A 72 -11.91 12.42 1.05
CA GLY A 72 -11.47 13.65 1.72
C GLY A 72 -10.17 13.50 2.53
N THR A 73 -9.43 12.41 2.35
CA THR A 73 -8.19 12.11 3.07
C THR A 73 -6.97 12.49 2.24
N ARG A 74 -6.06 13.29 2.82
CA ARG A 74 -4.85 13.73 2.13
C ARG A 74 -3.70 12.77 2.38
N VAL A 75 -3.16 12.20 1.30
CA VAL A 75 -1.91 11.44 1.32
C VAL A 75 -0.74 12.40 1.04
N ARG A 76 0.32 12.27 1.84
CA ARG A 76 1.62 12.94 1.62
C ARG A 76 2.62 11.91 1.11
N THR A 77 3.61 12.38 0.35
CA THR A 77 4.71 11.57 -0.16
C THR A 77 6.04 12.24 0.16
N ASP A 78 6.98 11.52 0.78
CA ASP A 78 8.37 11.97 0.92
C ASP A 78 9.32 10.78 0.99
N GLY A 79 10.47 10.93 0.33
CA GLY A 79 11.52 9.90 0.30
C GLY A 79 11.10 8.50 -0.18
N GLY A 80 10.09 8.39 -1.06
CA GLY A 80 9.57 7.08 -1.50
C GLY A 80 8.67 6.39 -0.47
N LYS A 81 8.10 7.16 0.47
CA LYS A 81 7.14 6.70 1.45
C LYS A 81 5.87 7.54 1.36
N LEU A 82 4.76 6.97 1.80
CA LEU A 82 3.45 7.61 1.80
C LEU A 82 2.92 7.64 3.23
N TRP A 83 2.22 8.71 3.59
CA TRP A 83 1.55 8.78 4.89
C TRP A 83 0.30 9.64 4.90
N ILE A 84 -0.58 9.33 5.84
CA ILE A 84 -1.79 10.07 6.16
C ILE A 84 -1.69 10.52 7.62
N GLU A 85 -2.07 11.76 7.87
CA GLU A 85 -2.24 12.34 9.20
C GLU A 85 -3.75 12.55 9.41
N PRO A 86 -4.38 11.87 10.39
CA PRO A 86 -5.82 11.99 10.68
C PRO A 86 -6.23 13.37 11.18
#